data_AF-A0AAU9N1R9-F1
#
_entry.id   AF-A0AAU9N1R9-F1
#
_cell.length_a   1.000
_cell.length_b   1.000
_cell.length_c   1.000
_cell.angle_alpha   90.00
_cell.angle_beta   90.00
_cell.angle_gamma   90.00
#
_symmetry.space_group_name_H-M   'P 1'
#
loop_
_entity.id
_entity.type
_entity.pdbx_description
1 polymer ?
#
loop_
_entity_poly.entity_id
_entity_poly.type
_entity_poly.pdbx_seq_one_letter_code
_entity_poly.pdbx_strand_id
1 'polypeptide(L)'
;MVKVDWKPVMGFIYGEIKVAKEEIMKALGGQEKAYKPIIDIIINKMKGRLDSKLHLTAYLLNPYYHYKDSQLQHDLDVMDAVLELFDTLLFGDLEM
;
A
#
# COMPACT_ATOMS: atom_id res chain seq x y z
N MET A 1 8.32 -17.26 23.41
CA MET A 1 6.88 -17.01 23.14
C MET A 1 6.76 -15.71 22.37
N VAL A 2 6.55 -15.77 21.06
CA VAL A 2 6.16 -14.62 20.23
C VAL A 2 4.64 -14.49 20.36
N LYS A 3 4.13 -13.34 20.80
CA LYS A 3 2.70 -13.06 20.70
C LYS A 3 2.33 -13.00 19.21
N VAL A 4 1.47 -13.91 18.78
CA VAL A 4 1.04 -14.13 17.39
C VAL A 4 0.10 -13.01 16.86
N ASP A 5 -0.17 -11.96 17.64
CA ASP A 5 -1.26 -11.02 17.31
C ASP A 5 -0.84 -9.61 16.89
N TRP A 6 0.45 -9.33 16.73
CA TRP A 6 0.89 -8.06 16.11
C TRP A 6 1.36 -8.34 14.69
N LYS A 7 0.41 -8.49 13.76
CA LYS A 7 0.76 -8.46 12.33
C LYS A 7 1.57 -7.18 12.08
N PRO A 8 2.74 -7.25 11.41
CA PRO A 8 3.50 -6.06 11.08
C PRO A 8 2.61 -5.11 10.28
N VAL A 9 2.21 -4.01 10.92
CA VAL A 9 1.15 -3.14 10.41
C VAL A 9 1.57 -2.54 9.06
N MET A 10 2.87 -2.29 8.88
CA MET A 10 3.46 -1.69 7.68
C MET A 10 3.22 -2.48 6.39
N GLY A 11 3.30 -3.82 6.42
CA GLY A 11 3.07 -4.65 5.24
C GLY A 11 1.59 -4.81 4.87
N PHE A 12 0.67 -4.42 5.76
CA PHE A 12 -0.77 -4.57 5.56
C PHE A 12 -1.49 -3.25 5.27
N ILE A 13 -1.07 -2.12 5.84
CA ILE A 13 -1.82 -0.84 5.74
C ILE A 13 -2.25 -0.51 4.31
N TYR A 14 -1.32 -0.49 3.35
CA TYR A 14 -1.64 -0.05 1.99
C TYR A 14 -2.66 -0.98 1.31
N GLY A 15 -2.46 -2.30 1.45
CA GLY A 15 -3.37 -3.31 0.93
C GLY A 15 -4.76 -3.26 1.57
N GLU A 16 -4.84 -3.10 2.89
CA GLU A 16 -6.12 -2.96 3.60
C GLU A 16 -6.84 -1.65 3.22
N ILE A 17 -6.12 -0.56 2.96
CA ILE A 17 -6.73 0.67 2.43
C ILE A 17 -7.28 0.44 1.01
N LYS A 18 -6.60 -0.33 0.15
CA LYS A 18 -7.16 -0.71 -1.17
C LYS A 18 -8.45 -1.50 -0.99
N VAL A 19 -8.48 -2.51 -0.12
CA VAL A 19 -9.67 -3.31 0.18
C VAL A 19 -10.81 -2.43 0.72
N ALA A 20 -10.53 -1.55 1.68
CA ALA A 20 -11.53 -0.66 2.26
C ALA A 20 -12.17 0.27 1.21
N LYS A 21 -11.37 0.80 0.27
CA LYS A 21 -11.90 1.62 -0.85
C LYS A 21 -12.88 0.82 -1.71
N GLU A 22 -12.56 -0.43 -2.04
CA GLU A 22 -13.43 -1.33 -2.81
C GLU A 22 -14.73 -1.66 -2.06
N GLU A 23 -14.63 -1.92 -0.75
CA GLU A 23 -15.79 -2.21 0.10
C GLU A 23 -16.74 -1.01 0.21
N ILE A 24 -16.20 0.21 0.34
CA ILE A 24 -17.00 1.44 0.34
C ILE A 24 -17.74 1.61 -0.99
N MET A 25 -17.05 1.39 -2.12
CA MET A 25 -17.65 1.45 -3.45
C MET A 25 -18.80 0.44 -3.59
N LYS A 26 -18.60 -0.81 -3.12
CA LYS A 26 -19.62 -1.87 -3.14
C LYS A 26 -20.80 -1.54 -2.22
N ALA A 27 -20.54 -1.08 -1.00
CA ALA A 27 -21.57 -0.75 -0.01
C ALA A 27 -22.49 0.39 -0.46
N LEU A 28 -21.96 1.33 -1.24
CA LEU A 28 -22.71 2.44 -1.83
C LEU A 28 -23.28 2.12 -3.22
N GLY A 29 -23.37 0.84 -3.56
CA GLY A 29 -24.00 0.36 -4.80
C GLY A 29 -23.32 0.82 -6.08
N GLY A 30 -22.01 1.12 -6.03
CA GLY A 30 -21.27 1.66 -7.17
C GLY A 30 -21.69 3.07 -7.59
N GLN A 31 -22.48 3.78 -6.78
CA GLN A 31 -22.90 5.15 -7.08
C GLN A 31 -21.73 6.11 -6.85
N GLU A 32 -21.06 6.53 -7.92
CA GLU A 32 -19.87 7.39 -7.85
C GLU A 32 -20.11 8.66 -7.03
N LYS A 33 -21.24 9.33 -7.22
CA LYS A 33 -21.59 10.54 -6.45
C LYS A 33 -21.65 10.31 -4.94
N ALA A 34 -21.92 9.09 -4.50
CA ALA A 34 -22.00 8.73 -3.09
C ALA A 34 -20.62 8.36 -2.52
N TYR A 35 -19.82 7.53 -3.21
CA TYR A 35 -18.54 7.06 -2.67
C TYR A 35 -17.37 8.01 -2.95
N LYS A 36 -17.36 8.73 -4.08
CA LYS A 36 -16.21 9.53 -4.53
C LYS A 36 -15.74 10.53 -3.47
N PRO A 37 -16.61 11.32 -2.81
CA PRO A 37 -16.17 12.24 -1.76
C PRO A 37 -15.44 11.55 -0.60
N ILE A 38 -15.85 10.31 -0.26
CA ILE A 38 -15.24 9.52 0.81
C ILE A 38 -13.85 9.02 0.37
N ILE A 39 -13.76 8.48 -0.85
CA ILE A 39 -12.50 8.01 -1.42
C ILE A 39 -11.50 9.16 -1.57
N ASP A 40 -11.94 10.34 -1.99
CA ASP A 40 -11.08 11.53 -2.13
C ASP A 40 -10.50 11.95 -0.76
N ILE A 41 -11.29 11.87 0.32
CA ILE A 41 -10.79 12.12 1.69
C ILE A 41 -9.71 11.10 2.06
N ILE A 42 -9.93 9.81 1.76
CA ILE A 42 -8.95 8.74 2.04
C ILE A 42 -7.65 8.99 1.29
N ILE A 43 -7.73 9.28 -0.02
CA ILE A 43 -6.56 9.56 -0.87
C ILE A 43 -5.80 10.77 -0.32
N ASN A 44 -6.49 11.87 0.00
CA ASN A 44 -5.87 13.07 0.53
C ASN A 44 -5.18 12.85 1.89
N LYS A 45 -5.75 12.01 2.76
CA LYS A 45 -5.16 11.72 4.08
C LYS A 45 -3.99 10.74 4.02
N MET A 46 -4.00 9.86 3.02
CA MET A 46 -2.94 8.89 2.76
C MET A 46 -1.71 9.54 2.14
N LYS A 47 -1.90 10.54 1.28
CA LYS A 47 -0.85 11.14 0.44
C LYS A 47 0.42 11.51 1.19
N GLY A 48 1.55 10.98 0.74
CA GLY A 48 2.88 11.16 1.31
C GLY A 48 3.09 10.46 2.65
N ARG A 49 2.18 9.58 3.08
CA ARG A 49 2.22 8.92 4.40
C ARG A 49 2.06 7.42 4.29
N LEU A 50 0.84 6.97 3.97
CA LEU A 50 0.49 5.54 3.90
C LEU A 50 0.67 4.96 2.49
N ASP A 51 0.98 5.82 1.52
CA ASP A 51 1.41 5.56 0.15
C ASP A 51 2.90 5.88 -0.06
N SER A 52 3.67 6.04 1.04
CA SER A 52 5.12 6.23 0.93
C SER A 52 5.79 5.00 0.32
N LYS A 53 6.97 5.18 -0.27
CA LYS A 53 7.80 4.08 -0.79
C LYS A 53 8.00 2.91 0.17
N LEU A 54 8.17 3.19 1.47
CA LEU A 54 8.30 2.13 2.49
C LEU A 54 7.04 1.25 2.59
N HIS A 55 5.85 1.85 2.57
CA HIS A 55 4.58 1.15 2.65
C HIS A 55 4.26 0.38 1.35
N LEU A 56 4.58 0.96 0.18
CA LEU A 56 4.40 0.31 -1.11
C LEU A 56 5.33 -0.90 -1.28
N THR A 57 6.61 -0.77 -0.89
CA THR A 57 7.54 -1.90 -0.90
C THR A 57 7.12 -2.98 0.10
N ALA A 58 6.69 -2.60 1.30
CA ALA A 58 6.20 -3.56 2.29
C ALA A 58 4.93 -4.29 1.82
N TYR A 59 4.07 -3.62 1.04
CA TYR A 59 2.90 -4.20 0.40
C TYR A 59 3.29 -5.23 -0.68
N LEU A 60 4.25 -4.91 -1.56
CA LEU A 60 4.78 -5.85 -2.57
C LEU A 60 5.39 -7.09 -1.92
N LEU A 61 6.18 -6.90 -0.86
CA LEU A 61 6.92 -7.97 -0.19
C LEU A 61 6.05 -8.81 0.76
N ASN A 62 4.82 -8.38 1.05
CA ASN A 62 3.92 -9.14 1.90
C ASN A 62 3.37 -10.36 1.14
N PRO A 63 3.70 -11.61 1.56
CA PRO A 63 3.26 -12.82 0.85
C PRO A 63 1.74 -12.94 0.73
N TYR A 64 0.99 -12.36 1.68
CA TYR A 64 -0.48 -12.36 1.63
C TYR A 64 -1.04 -11.61 0.42
N TYR A 65 -0.41 -10.50 -0.01
CA TYR A 65 -0.85 -9.77 -1.21
C TYR A 65 -0.10 -10.23 -2.45
N HIS A 66 1.21 -10.46 -2.34
CA HIS A 66 2.07 -10.86 -3.44
C HIS A 66 1.55 -12.09 -4.19
N TYR A 67 1.11 -13.11 -3.46
CA TYR A 67 0.57 -14.33 -4.08
C TYR A 67 -0.94 -14.27 -4.33
N LYS A 68 -1.64 -13.26 -3.79
CA LYS A 68 -3.08 -13.08 -3.99
C LYS A 68 -3.41 -12.33 -5.28
N ASP A 69 -2.55 -11.40 -5.69
CA ASP A 69 -2.69 -10.63 -6.93
C ASP A 69 -1.44 -10.78 -7.80
N SER A 70 -1.53 -11.61 -8.85
CA SER A 70 -0.42 -11.85 -9.78
C SER A 70 -0.01 -10.62 -10.59
N GLN A 71 -0.85 -9.58 -10.64
CA GLN A 71 -0.56 -8.33 -11.32
C GLN A 71 0.20 -7.35 -10.43
N LEU A 72 0.31 -7.60 -9.13
CA LEU A 72 0.98 -6.69 -8.19
C LEU A 72 2.44 -6.43 -8.57
N GLN A 73 3.16 -7.44 -9.05
CA GLN A 73 4.56 -7.30 -9.51
C GLN A 73 4.72 -6.46 -10.79
N HIS A 74 3.62 -6.08 -11.44
CA HIS A 74 3.58 -5.26 -12.64
C HIS A 74 2.94 -3.88 -12.39
N ASP A 75 2.59 -3.57 -11.14
CA ASP A 75 2.08 -2.26 -10.74
C ASP A 75 3.24 -1.25 -10.76
N LEU A 76 3.17 -0.29 -11.69
CA LEU A 76 4.24 0.68 -11.93
C LEU A 76 4.50 1.55 -10.70
N ASP A 77 3.46 2.01 -10.02
CA ASP A 77 3.61 2.87 -8.84
C ASP A 77 4.31 2.12 -7.70
N VAL A 78 4.00 0.83 -7.55
CA VAL A 78 4.63 -0.05 -6.55
C VAL A 78 6.09 -0.32 -6.93
N MET A 79 6.39 -0.61 -8.19
CA MET A 79 7.75 -0.90 -8.63
C MET A 79 8.65 0.34 -8.60
N ASP A 80 8.14 1.51 -8.98
CA ASP A 80 8.87 2.78 -8.87
C ASP A 80 9.22 3.08 -7.41
N ALA A 81 8.26 2.91 -6.49
CA ALA A 81 8.49 3.03 -5.06
C ALA A 81 9.56 2.07 -4.52
N VAL A 82 9.62 0.84 -5.04
CA VAL A 82 10.63 -0.14 -4.68
C VAL A 82 12.01 0.34 -5.12
N LEU A 83 12.15 0.78 -6.37
CA LEU A 83 13.40 1.33 -6.88
C LEU A 83 13.86 2.55 -6.07
N GLU A 84 12.96 3.52 -5.81
CA GLU A 84 13.27 4.69 -4.99
C GLU A 84 13.69 4.35 -3.55
N LEU A 85 13.16 3.26 -2.99
CA LEU A 85 13.55 2.78 -1.66
C LEU A 85 14.95 2.15 -1.71
N PHE A 86 15.21 1.30 -2.70
CA PHE A 86 16.54 0.71 -2.90
C PHE A 86 17.59 1.77 -3.15
N ASP A 87 17.29 2.79 -3.94
CA ASP A 87 18.22 3.90 -4.15
C ASP A 87 18.54 4.60 -2.82
N THR A 88 17.54 4.83 -1.97
CA THR A 88 17.76 5.45 -0.66
C THR A 88 18.61 4.59 0.28
N LEU A 89 18.37 3.28 0.26
CA LEU A 89 19.09 2.34 1.13
C LEU A 89 20.52 2.08 0.64
N LEU A 90 20.73 1.99 -0.67
CA LEU A 90 22.00 1.58 -1.27
C LEU A 90 22.95 2.75 -1.55
N PHE A 91 22.44 3.94 -1.92
CA PHE A 91 23.29 5.11 -2.11
C PHE A 91 23.75 5.74 -0.78
N GLY A 92 23.03 5.51 0.33
CA GLY A 92 23.44 5.97 1.67
C GLY A 92 24.64 5.21 2.24
N ASP A 93 24.93 4.00 1.76
CA ASP A 93 25.99 3.12 2.27
C ASP A 93 27.33 3.23 1.50
N LEU A 94 27.37 3.95 0.37
CA LEU A 94 28.56 4.06 -0.49
C LEU A 94 29.36 5.36 -0.30
N GLU A 95 28.89 6.30 0.54
CA GLU A 95 29.61 7.53 0.90
C GLU A 95 30.26 7.48 2.31
N MET A 96 30.42 6.30 2.92
CA MET A 96 31.20 6.13 4.17
C MET A 96 32.60 5.60 3.92
#